data_AF-A0A6N6SZS0-F1
#
_entry.id   AF-A0A6N6SZS0-F1
#
_cell.length_a   1.000
_cell.length_b   1.000
_cell.length_c   1.000
_cell.angle_alpha   90.00
_cell.angle_beta   90.00
_cell.angle_gamma   90.00
#
_symmetry.space_group_name_H-M   'P 1'
#
loop_
_entity.id
_entity.type
_entity.pdbx_description
1 polymer ?
#
loop_
_entity_poly.entity_id
_entity_poly.type
_entity_poly.pdbx_seq_one_letter_code
_entity_poly.pdbx_strand_id
1 'polypeptide(L)' 'MPQLVVLALVGAGLYAGYRWFSRTSKEVAAEFERARDELRRKAAGGVVEKDLGALEYDPASGVYRPVKRG' A
#
# COMPACT_ATOMS: atom_id res chain seq x y z
N MET A 1 34.57 36.23 2.48
CA MET A 1 33.86 35.32 3.41
C MET A 1 32.48 34.82 2.92
N PRO A 2 32.17 34.72 1.60
CA PRO A 2 30.82 34.29 1.17
C PRO A 2 30.53 32.81 1.44
N GLN A 3 31.56 31.95 1.49
CA GLN A 3 31.40 30.52 1.77
C GLN A 3 30.74 30.21 3.13
N LEU A 4 30.95 31.05 4.15
CA LEU A 4 30.37 30.84 5.48
C LEU A 4 28.86 31.09 5.49
N VAL A 5 28.39 32.04 4.69
CA VAL A 5 26.97 32.37 4.57
C VAL A 5 26.22 31.25 3.85
N VAL A 6 26.81 30.69 2.79
CA VAL A 6 26.25 29.53 2.09
C VAL A 6 26.18 28.33 3.01
N LEU A 7 27.25 28.06 3.78
CA LEU A 7 27.27 26.95 4.74
C LEU A 7 26.20 27.12 5.84
N ALA A 8 26.03 28.33 6.36
CA ALA A 8 25.00 28.63 7.35
C ALA A 8 23.58 28.43 6.80
N LEU A 9 23.32 28.86 5.56
CA LEU A 9 22.03 28.66 4.90
C LEU A 9 21.72 27.18 4.64
N VAL A 10 22.72 26.41 4.18
CA VAL A 10 22.57 24.96 3.98
C VAL A 10 22.31 24.25 5.30
N GLY A 11 23.05 24.58 6.37
CA GLY A 11 22.85 24.02 7.70
C GLY A 11 21.47 24.35 8.27
N ALA A 12 21.04 25.61 8.15
CA ALA A 12 19.72 26.05 8.60
C ALA A 12 18.59 25.36 7.81
N GLY A 13 18.74 25.23 6.50
CA GLY A 13 17.78 24.54 5.64
C GLY A 13 17.65 23.05 5.96
N LEU A 14 18.77 22.35 6.16
CA LEU A 14 18.78 20.94 6.56
C LEU A 14 18.15 20.74 7.94
N TYR A 15 18.46 21.61 8.91
CA TYR A 15 17.89 21.52 10.26
C TYR A 15 16.38 21.78 10.28
N ALA A 16 15.93 22.84 9.59
CA ALA A 16 14.52 23.16 9.47
C ALA A 16 13.75 22.05 8.72
N GLY A 17 14.33 21.54 7.63
CA GLY A 17 13.77 20.42 6.85
C GLY A 17 13.64 19.14 7.69
N TYR A 18 14.69 18.75 8.40
CA TYR A 18 14.66 17.57 9.29
C TYR A 18 13.64 17.73 10.43
N ARG A 19 13.57 18.92 11.05
CA ARG A 19 12.63 19.20 12.14
C ARG A 19 11.18 19.22 11.67
N TRP A 20 10.92 19.68 10.45
CA TRP A 20 9.58 19.63 9.87
C TRP A 20 9.20 18.21 9.46
N PHE A 21 10.10 17.51 8.76
CA PHE A 21 9.91 16.12 8.33
C PHE A 21 9.64 15.18 9.51
N SER A 22 10.37 15.33 10.62
CA SER A 22 10.17 14.53 11.85
C SER A 22 8.82 14.79 12.55
N ARG A 23 8.16 15.92 12.30
CA ARG A 23 6.79 16.15 12.78
C ARG A 23 5.77 15.48 11.87
N THR A 24 5.91 15.67 10.57
CA THR A 24 5.01 15.08 9.57
C THR A 24 5.09 13.55 9.54
N SER A 25 6.27 12.97 9.74
CA SER A 25 6.45 11.52 9.73
C SER A 25 5.69 10.81 10.84
N LYS A 26 5.40 11.47 11.97
CA LYS A 26 4.58 10.88 13.05
C LYS A 26 3.11 10.76 12.66
N GLU A 27 2.58 11.75 11.96
CA GLU A 27 1.19 11.73 11.46
C GLU A 27 1.06 10.68 10.35
N VAL A 28 2.01 10.66 9.41
CA VAL A 28 2.05 9.67 8.33
C VAL A 28 2.20 8.25 8.89
N ALA A 29 3.09 8.02 9.86
CA ALA A 29 3.26 6.71 10.47
C ALA A 29 1.98 6.22 11.17
N ALA A 30 1.26 7.12 11.87
CA ALA A 30 0.00 6.78 12.51
C ALA A 30 -1.10 6.44 11.50
N GLU A 31 -1.15 7.12 10.37
CA GLU A 31 -2.08 6.84 9.28
C GLU A 31 -1.75 5.54 8.56
N PHE A 32 -0.47 5.26 8.32
CA PHE A 32 -0.01 3.99 7.75
C PHE A 32 -0.34 2.80 8.64
N GLU A 33 -0.13 2.89 9.96
CA GLU A 33 -0.48 1.80 10.88
C GLU A 33 -1.99 1.53 10.91
N ARG A 34 -2.83 2.58 10.89
CA ARG A 34 -4.30 2.41 10.79
C ARG A 34 -4.71 1.74 9.49
N ALA A 35 -4.14 2.16 8.36
CA ALA A 35 -4.42 1.55 7.05
C ALA A 35 -3.98 0.08 7.02
N ARG A 36 -2.83 -0.24 7.65
CA ARG A 36 -2.31 -1.61 7.74
C ARG A 36 -3.20 -2.50 8.60
N ASP A 37 -3.70 -1.99 9.72
CA ASP A 37 -4.66 -2.70 10.57
C ASP A 37 -6.00 -2.92 9.88
N GLU A 38 -6.51 -1.95 9.12
CA GLU A 38 -7.74 -2.12 8.33
C GLU A 38 -7.57 -3.17 7.23
N LEU A 39 -6.44 -3.17 6.51
CA LEU A 39 -6.12 -4.21 5.53
C LEU A 39 -6.01 -5.58 6.19
N ARG A 40 -5.38 -5.66 7.37
CA ARG A 40 -5.24 -6.92 8.11
C ARG A 40 -6.57 -7.43 8.62
N ARG A 41 -7.48 -6.55 9.07
CA ARG A 41 -8.86 -6.92 9.43
C ARG A 41 -9.68 -7.36 8.23
N LYS A 42 -9.55 -6.69 7.08
CA LYS A 42 -10.19 -7.11 5.82
C LYS A 42 -9.68 -8.46 5.34
N ALA A 43 -8.38 -8.72 5.47
CA ALA A 43 -7.79 -10.01 5.14
C ALA A 43 -8.19 -11.12 6.14
N ALA A 44 -8.23 -10.81 7.44
CA ALA A 44 -8.65 -11.73 8.49
C ALA A 44 -10.17 -12.00 8.50
N GLY A 45 -10.98 -11.06 8.00
CA GLY A 45 -12.43 -11.19 7.80
C GLY A 45 -12.83 -12.13 6.67
N GLY A 46 -11.87 -12.88 6.12
CA GLY A 46 -12.09 -13.81 5.03
C GLY A 46 -12.03 -13.08 3.70
N VAL A 47 -10.90 -13.21 3.01
CA VAL A 47 -10.98 -13.43 1.57
C VAL A 47 -11.81 -14.71 1.44
N VAL A 48 -13.12 -14.56 1.26
CA VAL A 48 -13.93 -15.64 0.73
C VAL A 48 -13.38 -15.83 -0.67
N GLU A 49 -12.36 -16.68 -0.79
CA GLU A 49 -11.85 -17.16 -2.06
C GLU A 49 -13.06 -17.80 -2.72
N LYS A 50 -13.71 -17.01 -3.58
CA LYS A 50 -14.93 -17.41 -4.25
C LYS A 50 -14.49 -18.49 -5.22
N ASP A 51 -14.62 -19.74 -4.79
CA ASP A 51 -14.39 -20.89 -5.65
C ASP A 51 -15.35 -20.76 -6.84
N LEU A 52 -14.79 -20.42 -8.00
CA LEU A 52 -15.55 -20.22 -9.23
C LEU A 52 -15.92 -21.55 -9.90
N GLY A 53 -15.62 -22.67 -9.25
CA GLY A 53 -15.84 -24.02 -9.74
C GLY A 53 -14.80 -24.45 -10.77
N ALA A 54 -14.74 -25.75 -11.02
CA ALA A 54 -13.90 -26.30 -12.08
C ALA A 54 -14.46 -25.87 -13.46
N LEU A 55 -13.54 -25.49 -14.36
CA LEU A 55 -13.85 -25.27 -15.77
C LEU A 55 -13.60 -26.56 -16.54
N GLU A 56 -14.59 -27.03 -17.29
CA GLU A 56 -14.45 -28.18 -18.17
C GLU A 56 -14.38 -27.72 -19.63
N TYR A 57 -13.48 -28.33 -20.39
CA TYR A 57 -13.31 -28.01 -21.81
C TYR A 57 -14.45 -28.62 -22.62
N ASP A 58 -15.23 -27.78 -23.32
CA ASP A 58 -16.27 -28.25 -24.24
C ASP A 58 -15.71 -28.32 -25.67
N PRO A 59 -15.44 -29.53 -26.22
CA PRO A 59 -14.86 -29.69 -27.55
C PRO A 59 -15.81 -29.30 -28.68
N ALA A 60 -17.13 -29.21 -28.43
CA ALA A 60 -18.10 -28.80 -29.44
C ALA A 60 -18.12 -27.28 -29.65
N SER A 61 -17.83 -26.50 -28.60
CA SER A 61 -17.78 -25.04 -28.68
C SER A 61 -16.37 -24.45 -28.61
N GLY A 62 -15.36 -25.25 -28.29
CA GLY A 62 -13.95 -24.82 -28.22
C GLY A 62 -13.67 -23.87 -27.05
N VAL A 63 -14.58 -23.77 -26.08
CA VAL A 63 -14.49 -22.84 -24.94
C VAL A 63 -14.69 -23.60 -23.64
N TYR A 64 -13.95 -23.20 -22.60
CA TYR A 64 -14.11 -23.73 -21.26
C TYR A 64 -15.40 -23.23 -20.62
N ARG A 65 -16.24 -24.16 -20.12
CA ARG A 65 -17.52 -23.86 -19.47
C ARG A 65 -17.47 -24.17 -17.97
N PRO A 66 -18.12 -23.36 -17.12
CA PRO A 66 -18.21 -23.65 -15.70
C PRO A 66 -19.10 -24.87 -15.47
N VAL A 67 -18.63 -25.81 -14.66
CA VAL A 67 -19.41 -26.97 -14.23
C VAL A 67 -20.54 -26.46 -13.32
N LYS A 68 -21.78 -26.45 -13.81
CA LYS A 68 -22.95 -26.11 -12.98
C LYS A 68 -23.10 -27.15 -11.88
N ARG A 69 -22.87 -26.77 -10.63
CA ARG A 69 -23.23 -27.59 -9.47
C ARG A 69 -24.74 -27.45 -9.25
N GLY A 70 -25.47 -28.56 -9.39
CA GLY A 70 -26.89 -28.66 -9.03
C GLY A 70 -27.09 -28.66 -7.52
#